data_AF-A0A218NP14-F1
#
_entry.id   AF-A0A218NP14-F1
#
_cell.length_a   1.000
_cell.length_b   1.000
_cell.length_c   1.000
_cell.angle_alpha   90.00
_cell.angle_beta   90.00
_cell.angle_gamma   90.00
#
_symmetry.space_group_name_H-M   'P 1'
#
loop_
_entity.id
_entity.type
_entity.pdbx_description
1 polymer ?
#
loop_
_entity_poly.entity_id
_entity_poly.type
_entity_poly.pdbx_seq_one_letter_code
_entity_poly.pdbx_strand_id
1 'polypeptide(L)'
;MEFNTVAPLTVSASGSGSVSPSGTNDYQDGSSPGISESAGYGYYFAGWSCSNINGSGCYSGYNNPAYPTINGNIRETAHFNPNPESDYIYVNKGTGSVSPSGTIGENYGSNVKISATPGGRCGFLDLYAWHFSGWTGSYSSSSNPYTFTQPDYGISEGANFVCN
;
A
#
# COMPACT_ATOMS: atom_id res chain seq x y z
N MET A 1 15.52 48.96 15.35
CA MET A 1 15.56 47.53 15.70
C MET A 1 14.62 46.84 14.73
N GLU A 2 15.14 46.11 13.75
CA GLU A 2 14.31 45.09 13.10
C GLU A 2 14.13 43.98 14.14
N PHE A 3 12.89 43.68 14.49
CA PHE A 3 12.60 42.47 15.24
C PHE A 3 12.80 41.32 14.26
N ASN A 4 13.86 40.54 14.45
CA ASN A 4 14.05 39.30 13.71
C ASN A 4 12.99 38.32 14.23
N THR A 5 11.83 38.30 13.58
CA THR A 5 10.68 37.52 14.01
C THR A 5 10.90 36.07 13.63
N VAL A 6 10.78 35.18 14.62
CA VAL A 6 10.78 33.72 14.41
C VAL A 6 9.36 33.19 14.56
N ALA A 7 9.03 32.15 13.80
CA ALA A 7 7.76 31.45 13.90
C ALA A 7 7.96 29.93 13.92
N PRO A 8 7.09 29.18 14.64
CA PRO A 8 7.18 27.73 14.75
C PRO A 8 6.67 27.02 13.49
N LEU A 9 7.47 26.05 13.01
CA LEU A 9 7.06 25.00 12.09
C LEU A 9 6.94 23.69 12.86
N THR A 10 5.76 23.09 12.85
CA THR A 10 5.53 21.73 13.36
C THR A 10 5.42 20.74 12.21
N VAL A 11 6.31 19.74 12.17
CA VAL A 11 6.28 18.68 11.14
C VAL A 11 5.90 17.35 11.79
N SER A 12 4.93 16.64 11.21
CA SER A 12 4.48 15.34 11.71
C SER A 12 4.19 14.35 10.58
N ALA A 13 4.14 13.06 10.92
CA ALA A 13 3.71 11.99 10.03
C ALA A 13 2.34 11.46 10.46
N SER A 14 1.51 11.05 9.50
CA SER A 14 0.29 10.27 9.72
C SER A 14 0.42 8.92 8.98
N GLY A 15 0.04 7.82 9.62
CA GLY A 15 0.31 6.48 9.08
C GLY A 15 1.74 6.00 9.36
N SER A 16 2.18 4.96 8.62
CA SER A 16 3.51 4.36 8.81
C SER A 16 4.54 5.04 7.93
N GLY A 17 5.25 5.98 8.52
CA GLY A 17 6.37 6.67 7.91
C GLY A 17 7.03 7.62 8.91
N SER A 18 8.02 8.36 8.43
CA SER A 18 8.79 9.30 9.24
C SER A 18 9.00 10.61 8.49
N VAL A 19 9.32 11.66 9.25
CA VAL A 19 9.60 13.00 8.73
C VAL A 19 10.88 13.53 9.35
N SER A 20 11.57 14.40 8.63
CA SER A 20 12.75 15.12 9.12
C SER A 20 12.73 16.58 8.65
N PRO A 21 12.82 17.58 9.56
CA PRO A 21 12.79 17.42 11.02
C PRO A 21 11.42 16.94 11.50
N SER A 22 11.35 16.36 12.70
CA SER A 22 10.09 16.00 13.35
C SER A 22 9.80 16.92 14.53
N GLY A 23 8.53 17.19 14.82
CA GLY A 23 8.12 18.05 15.92
C GLY A 23 8.19 19.54 15.58
N THR A 24 8.18 20.38 16.62
CA THR A 24 8.14 21.84 16.48
C THR A 24 9.54 22.44 16.55
N ASN A 25 9.90 23.25 15.56
CA ASN A 25 11.15 24.00 15.51
C ASN A 25 10.87 25.44 15.06
N ASP A 26 11.63 26.40 15.59
CA ASP A 26 11.49 27.82 15.24
C ASP A 26 12.41 28.20 14.07
N TYR A 27 11.87 28.96 13.13
CA TYR A 27 12.57 29.44 11.95
C TYR A 27 12.34 30.94 11.75
N GLN A 28 13.23 31.60 11.02
CA GLN A 28 13.09 33.02 10.68
C GLN A 28 11.88 33.22 9.76
N ASP A 29 11.13 34.30 9.97
CA ASP A 29 10.06 34.71 9.07
C ASP A 29 10.61 34.97 7.66
N GLY A 30 9.86 34.57 6.63
CA GLY A 30 10.26 34.55 5.22
C GLY A 30 11.22 33.42 4.83
N SER A 31 11.74 32.61 5.77
CA SER A 31 12.64 31.50 5.44
C SER A 31 11.91 30.31 4.80
N SER A 32 12.66 29.37 4.21
CA SER A 32 12.09 28.14 3.63
C SER A 32 12.92 26.91 4.00
N PRO A 33 12.76 26.38 5.22
CA PRO A 33 13.49 25.20 5.67
C PRO A 33 13.08 23.96 4.87
N GLY A 34 14.04 23.07 4.62
CA GLY A 34 13.77 21.79 3.98
C GLY A 34 13.09 20.82 4.96
N ILE A 35 11.99 20.22 4.53
CA ILE A 35 11.35 19.08 5.20
C ILE A 35 11.40 17.88 4.27
N SER A 36 11.57 16.69 4.83
CA SER A 36 11.63 15.44 4.08
C SER A 36 10.79 14.38 4.75
N GLU A 37 10.41 13.38 3.96
CA GLU A 37 9.66 12.21 4.41
C GLU A 37 10.39 10.92 4.04
N SER A 38 10.09 9.86 4.77
CA SER A 38 10.42 8.50 4.36
C SER A 38 9.26 7.59 4.73
N ALA A 39 8.62 7.03 3.70
CA ALA A 39 7.59 6.02 3.87
C ALA A 39 8.13 4.80 4.63
N GLY A 40 7.30 4.25 5.53
CA GLY A 40 7.57 2.97 6.17
C GLY A 40 7.34 1.81 5.21
N TYR A 41 7.81 0.62 5.58
CA TYR A 41 7.57 -0.61 4.83
C TYR A 41 6.05 -0.84 4.62
N GLY A 42 5.65 -1.17 3.38
CA GLY A 42 4.27 -1.40 2.98
C GLY A 42 3.41 -0.14 2.78
N TYR A 43 4.00 1.06 2.81
CA TYR A 43 3.30 2.33 2.65
C TYR A 43 3.95 3.18 1.54
N TYR A 44 3.15 4.07 0.96
CA TYR A 44 3.62 5.12 0.07
C TYR A 44 3.25 6.49 0.63
N PHE A 45 4.05 7.48 0.26
CA PHE A 45 3.79 8.87 0.60
C PHE A 45 2.59 9.41 -0.22
N ALA A 46 1.52 9.76 0.49
CA ALA A 46 0.25 10.22 -0.07
C ALA A 46 0.13 11.75 -0.18
N GLY A 47 1.18 12.49 0.21
CA GLY A 47 1.24 13.95 0.10
C GLY A 47 1.33 14.66 1.45
N TRP A 48 1.76 15.91 1.39
CA TRP A 48 1.79 16.84 2.52
C TRP A 48 0.45 17.56 2.62
N SER A 49 -0.02 17.76 3.86
CA SER A 49 -1.10 18.71 4.15
C SER A 49 -0.64 19.76 5.15
N CYS A 50 -1.02 21.01 4.86
CA CYS A 50 -0.88 22.10 5.80
C CYS A 50 -2.14 22.31 6.67
N SER A 51 -1.94 22.70 7.93
CA SER A 51 -2.87 23.57 8.65
C SER A 51 -2.13 24.83 9.15
N ASN A 52 -2.59 26.01 8.75
CA ASN A 52 -2.05 27.29 9.20
C ASN A 52 -3.07 27.97 10.14
N ILE A 53 -2.58 28.46 11.28
CA ILE A 53 -3.42 29.13 12.27
C ILE A 53 -3.58 30.63 11.95
N ASN A 54 -2.64 31.26 11.21
CA ASN A 54 -2.55 32.72 11.04
C ASN A 54 -2.20 33.27 9.63
N GLY A 55 -2.19 32.46 8.57
CA GLY A 55 -2.25 32.93 7.18
C GLY A 55 -0.96 32.81 6.34
N SER A 56 -1.08 32.11 5.20
CA SER A 56 -0.13 31.91 4.09
C SER A 56 1.26 31.32 4.43
N GLY A 57 1.88 30.62 3.47
CA GLY A 57 3.27 30.14 3.55
C GLY A 57 3.45 28.62 3.66
N CYS A 58 2.42 27.87 4.02
CA CYS A 58 2.56 26.43 4.15
C CYS A 58 2.46 25.66 2.81
N TYR A 59 2.98 24.44 2.82
CA TYR A 59 3.12 23.58 1.66
C TYR A 59 2.04 22.49 1.64
N SER A 60 1.42 22.27 0.49
CA SER A 60 0.60 21.10 0.23
C SER A 60 1.03 20.56 -1.13
N GLY A 61 1.33 19.27 -1.21
CA GLY A 61 1.86 18.69 -2.44
C GLY A 61 2.63 17.40 -2.19
N TYR A 62 3.37 16.96 -3.21
CA TYR A 62 3.97 15.62 -3.24
C TYR A 62 5.50 15.64 -3.29
N ASN A 63 6.14 16.80 -3.14
CA ASN A 63 7.60 16.87 -3.22
C ASN A 63 8.24 16.33 -1.95
N ASN A 64 9.38 15.65 -2.13
CA ASN A 64 10.28 15.24 -1.07
C ASN A 64 11.74 15.39 -1.56
N PRO A 65 12.52 16.35 -1.03
CA PRO A 65 12.15 17.30 0.03
C PRO A 65 11.14 18.36 -0.44
N ALA A 66 10.41 18.93 0.52
CA ALA A 66 9.55 20.10 0.35
C ALA A 66 10.13 21.31 1.10
N TYR A 67 9.71 22.52 0.71
CA TYR A 67 10.23 23.78 1.22
C TYR A 67 9.08 24.77 1.52
N PRO A 68 8.37 24.62 2.64
CA PRO A 68 7.34 25.58 3.05
C PRO A 68 7.97 26.94 3.39
N THR A 69 7.25 28.03 3.13
CA THR A 69 7.66 29.38 3.51
C THR A 69 7.11 29.73 4.90
N ILE A 70 7.98 30.17 5.80
CA ILE A 70 7.61 30.51 7.18
C ILE A 70 7.06 31.94 7.21
N ASN A 71 5.74 32.12 7.24
CA ASN A 71 5.10 33.45 7.39
C ASN A 71 4.22 33.52 8.66
N GLY A 72 4.50 32.67 9.65
CA GLY A 72 3.69 32.47 10.84
C GLY A 72 3.69 31.01 11.30
N ASN A 73 2.84 30.69 12.27
CA ASN A 73 2.75 29.35 12.85
C ASN A 73 2.17 28.37 11.82
N ILE A 74 2.99 27.44 11.35
CA ILE A 74 2.59 26.43 10.36
C ILE A 74 2.73 25.01 10.89
N ARG A 75 1.84 24.14 10.45
CA ARG A 75 1.92 22.70 10.70
C ARG A 75 1.83 21.92 9.41
N GLU A 76 2.87 21.13 9.15
CA GLU A 76 3.03 20.25 8.01
C GLU A 76 2.82 18.80 8.44
N THR A 77 1.99 18.06 7.72
CA THR A 77 1.75 16.64 7.97
C THR A 77 2.02 15.85 6.71
N ALA A 78 2.99 14.95 6.74
CA ALA A 78 3.16 13.94 5.70
C ALA A 78 2.15 12.81 5.93
N HIS A 79 1.36 12.49 4.92
CA HIS A 79 0.43 11.37 4.99
C HIS A 79 1.01 10.16 4.30
N PHE A 80 0.86 9.00 4.94
CA PHE A 80 1.29 7.71 4.39
C PHE A 80 0.09 6.78 4.32
N ASN A 81 -0.16 6.27 3.11
CA ASN A 81 -1.20 5.28 2.87
C ASN A 81 -0.55 3.92 2.63
N PRO A 82 -1.20 2.80 3.02
CA PRO A 82 -0.74 1.47 2.63
C PRO A 82 -0.62 1.35 1.11
N ASN A 83 0.40 0.63 0.63
CA ASN A 83 0.52 0.31 -0.79
C ASN A 83 -0.72 -0.46 -1.25
N PRO A 84 -1.30 -0.14 -2.43
CA PRO A 84 -2.32 -0.98 -3.01
C PRO A 84 -1.68 -2.29 -3.47
N GLU A 85 -1.89 -3.37 -2.73
CA GLU A 85 -1.42 -4.69 -3.13
C GLU A 85 -2.51 -5.33 -4.00
N SER A 86 -2.19 -5.57 -5.27
CA SER A 86 -3.10 -6.23 -6.18
C SER A 86 -2.66 -7.67 -6.38
N ASP A 87 -3.43 -8.62 -5.88
CA ASP A 87 -3.20 -10.03 -6.14
C ASP A 87 -3.95 -10.46 -7.38
N TYR A 88 -3.39 -11.39 -8.13
CA TYR A 88 -4.04 -11.98 -9.29
C TYR A 88 -4.27 -13.48 -9.10
N ILE A 89 -5.53 -13.84 -8.84
CA ILE A 89 -5.96 -15.22 -8.59
C ILE A 89 -6.64 -15.79 -9.84
N TYR A 90 -6.15 -16.89 -10.38
CA TYR A 90 -6.60 -17.41 -11.67
C TYR A 90 -6.57 -18.95 -11.76
N VAL A 91 -7.17 -19.49 -12.82
CA VAL A 91 -7.00 -20.90 -13.21
C VAL A 91 -5.77 -20.99 -14.12
N ASN A 92 -4.72 -21.66 -13.66
CA ASN A 92 -3.48 -21.81 -14.41
C ASN A 92 -3.53 -22.98 -15.41
N LYS A 93 -4.11 -24.11 -14.98
CA LYS A 93 -4.16 -25.33 -15.79
C LYS A 93 -5.44 -26.12 -15.55
N GLY A 94 -5.98 -26.70 -16.62
CA GLY A 94 -7.19 -27.51 -16.58
C GLY A 94 -8.46 -26.67 -16.58
N THR A 95 -9.59 -27.26 -16.18
CA THR A 95 -10.86 -26.54 -16.07
C THR A 95 -11.38 -26.56 -14.63
N GLY A 96 -12.05 -25.47 -14.27
CA GLY A 96 -12.53 -25.21 -12.92
C GLY A 96 -12.74 -23.72 -12.71
N SER A 97 -12.87 -23.32 -11.46
CA SER A 97 -12.95 -21.92 -11.04
C SER A 97 -12.15 -21.69 -9.76
N VAL A 98 -11.88 -20.42 -9.49
CA VAL A 98 -11.26 -19.96 -8.24
C VAL A 98 -12.16 -18.92 -7.58
N SER A 99 -12.07 -18.80 -6.26
CA SER A 99 -12.79 -17.79 -5.49
C SER A 99 -11.87 -17.21 -4.39
N PRO A 100 -11.67 -15.89 -4.35
CA PRO A 100 -12.00 -14.91 -5.40
C PRO A 100 -11.23 -15.17 -6.71
N SER A 101 -11.60 -14.47 -7.79
CA SER A 101 -10.97 -14.59 -9.11
C SER A 101 -10.60 -13.22 -9.70
N GLY A 102 -9.52 -13.17 -10.46
CA GLY A 102 -9.02 -11.95 -11.09
C GLY A 102 -8.18 -11.12 -10.12
N THR A 103 -8.11 -9.82 -10.39
CA THR A 103 -7.38 -8.89 -9.54
C THR A 103 -8.19 -8.59 -8.28
N ILE A 104 -7.65 -8.90 -7.11
CA ILE A 104 -8.20 -8.53 -5.81
C ILE A 104 -7.25 -7.56 -5.12
N GLY A 105 -7.79 -6.65 -4.31
CA GLY A 105 -7.00 -5.75 -3.48
C GLY A 105 -7.18 -6.13 -2.03
N GLU A 106 -6.08 -6.46 -1.35
CA GLU A 106 -6.07 -6.84 0.06
C GLU A 106 -5.10 -5.93 0.82
N ASN A 107 -5.30 -5.78 2.12
CA ASN A 107 -4.40 -4.95 2.94
C ASN A 107 -3.19 -5.78 3.38
N TYR A 108 -2.03 -5.14 3.44
CA TYR A 108 -0.82 -5.71 4.04
C TYR A 108 -1.10 -6.43 5.37
N GLY A 109 -0.59 -7.65 5.52
CA GLY A 109 -0.71 -8.44 6.73
C GLY A 109 -2.11 -9.02 6.99
N SER A 110 -3.09 -8.76 6.12
CA SER A 110 -4.40 -9.42 6.19
C SER A 110 -4.31 -10.90 5.83
N ASN A 111 -5.27 -11.70 6.31
CA ASN A 111 -5.37 -13.12 5.94
C ASN A 111 -6.27 -13.27 4.72
N VAL A 112 -5.68 -13.62 3.58
CA VAL A 112 -6.38 -13.83 2.31
C VAL A 112 -6.72 -15.30 2.17
N LYS A 113 -8.00 -15.63 1.92
CA LYS A 113 -8.47 -17.01 1.74
C LYS A 113 -8.92 -17.22 0.30
N ILE A 114 -8.27 -18.16 -0.38
CA ILE A 114 -8.60 -18.58 -1.74
C ILE A 114 -9.07 -20.02 -1.78
N SER A 115 -10.00 -20.33 -2.68
CA SER A 115 -10.47 -21.69 -2.94
C SER A 115 -10.51 -21.97 -4.44
N ALA A 116 -10.39 -23.26 -4.77
CA ALA A 116 -10.47 -23.77 -6.13
C ALA A 116 -11.62 -24.78 -6.22
N THR A 117 -12.46 -24.67 -7.23
CA THR A 117 -13.52 -25.65 -7.53
C THR A 117 -13.16 -26.33 -8.84
N PRO A 118 -12.86 -27.65 -8.85
CA PRO A 118 -12.60 -28.36 -10.09
C PRO A 118 -13.78 -28.30 -11.06
N GLY A 119 -13.48 -28.37 -12.36
CA GLY A 119 -14.49 -28.54 -13.40
C GLY A 119 -15.26 -29.85 -13.26
N GLY A 120 -16.24 -30.05 -14.12
CA GLY A 120 -17.04 -31.28 -14.16
C GLY A 120 -16.27 -32.47 -14.75
N ARG A 121 -16.89 -33.13 -15.72
CA ARG A 121 -16.30 -34.29 -16.39
C ARG A 121 -15.23 -33.87 -17.40
N CYS A 122 -14.36 -34.82 -17.74
CA CYS A 122 -13.28 -34.61 -18.69
C CYS A 122 -12.92 -35.89 -19.45
N GLY A 123 -12.14 -35.70 -20.53
CA GLY A 123 -11.77 -36.76 -21.46
C GLY A 123 -12.76 -36.94 -22.61
N PHE A 124 -12.37 -37.70 -23.64
CA PHE A 124 -13.14 -37.90 -24.88
C PHE A 124 -14.55 -38.52 -24.66
N LEU A 125 -14.74 -39.22 -23.54
CA LEU A 125 -15.99 -39.92 -23.18
C LEU A 125 -16.57 -39.46 -21.82
N ASP A 126 -16.08 -38.36 -21.23
CA ASP A 126 -16.53 -37.88 -19.92
C ASP A 126 -16.42 -38.92 -18.77
N LEU A 127 -15.47 -39.85 -18.92
CA LEU A 127 -15.22 -40.94 -17.97
C LEU A 127 -14.32 -40.52 -16.78
N TYR A 128 -13.67 -39.36 -16.89
CA TYR A 128 -12.79 -38.80 -15.87
C TYR A 128 -13.39 -37.54 -15.26
N ALA A 129 -12.83 -37.08 -14.15
CA ALA A 129 -13.22 -35.81 -13.52
C ALA A 129 -12.01 -34.89 -13.37
N TRP A 130 -12.26 -33.58 -13.31
CA TRP A 130 -11.22 -32.65 -12.91
C TRP A 130 -11.00 -32.72 -11.40
N HIS A 131 -9.73 -32.73 -10.99
CA HIS A 131 -9.30 -32.71 -9.60
C HIS A 131 -8.31 -31.57 -9.39
N PHE A 132 -8.43 -30.87 -8.26
CA PHE A 132 -7.46 -29.85 -7.87
C PHE A 132 -6.10 -30.51 -7.55
N SER A 133 -5.03 -30.02 -8.17
CA SER A 133 -3.67 -30.56 -8.01
C SER A 133 -2.73 -29.64 -7.24
N GLY A 134 -3.10 -28.38 -7.00
CA GLY A 134 -2.29 -27.43 -6.23
C GLY A 134 -2.35 -25.99 -6.75
N TRP A 135 -2.02 -25.05 -5.87
CA TRP A 135 -1.71 -23.66 -6.18
C TRP A 135 -0.23 -23.53 -6.58
N THR A 136 0.03 -22.69 -7.57
CA THR A 136 1.38 -22.32 -8.03
C THR A 136 1.43 -20.84 -8.37
N GLY A 137 2.60 -20.21 -8.24
CA GLY A 137 2.80 -18.81 -8.60
C GLY A 137 3.82 -18.19 -7.66
N SER A 138 3.41 -17.16 -6.92
CA SER A 138 4.22 -16.59 -5.84
C SER A 138 4.46 -17.59 -4.72
N TYR A 139 3.44 -18.40 -4.41
CA TYR A 139 3.48 -19.48 -3.44
C TYR A 139 3.10 -20.82 -4.09
N SER A 140 3.39 -21.90 -3.36
CA SER A 140 2.98 -23.25 -3.74
C SER A 140 2.27 -23.91 -2.58
N SER A 141 1.07 -24.46 -2.83
CA SER A 141 0.27 -25.10 -1.79
C SER A 141 -0.59 -26.22 -2.36
N SER A 142 -0.68 -27.34 -1.65
CA SER A 142 -1.62 -28.42 -1.96
C SER A 142 -2.94 -28.30 -1.19
N SER A 143 -3.09 -27.29 -0.33
CA SER A 143 -4.30 -27.07 0.46
C SER A 143 -5.38 -26.37 -0.36
N ASN A 144 -6.63 -26.80 -0.17
CA ASN A 144 -7.79 -26.14 -0.75
C ASN A 144 -8.99 -26.29 0.20
N PRO A 145 -9.52 -25.19 0.80
CA PRO A 145 -9.06 -23.81 0.63
C PRO A 145 -7.63 -23.56 1.17
N TYR A 146 -6.98 -22.53 0.66
CA TYR A 146 -5.66 -22.05 1.09
C TYR A 146 -5.78 -20.65 1.68
N THR A 147 -5.05 -20.40 2.78
CA THR A 147 -4.96 -19.07 3.40
C THR A 147 -3.50 -18.67 3.50
N PHE A 148 -3.19 -17.45 3.10
CA PHE A 148 -1.87 -16.83 3.24
C PHE A 148 -2.00 -15.44 3.85
N THR A 149 -0.89 -14.93 4.36
CA THR A 149 -0.79 -13.55 4.86
C THR A 149 -0.33 -12.66 3.73
N GLN A 150 -1.07 -11.59 3.48
CA GLN A 150 -0.80 -10.66 2.38
C GLN A 150 0.57 -9.98 2.55
N PRO A 151 1.51 -10.15 1.61
CA PRO A 151 2.82 -9.49 1.65
C PRO A 151 2.73 -8.04 1.16
N ASP A 152 3.80 -7.26 1.34
CA ASP A 152 3.88 -5.84 0.95
C ASP A 152 4.02 -5.57 -0.57
N TYR A 153 3.68 -6.58 -1.38
CA TYR A 153 3.71 -6.57 -2.84
C TYR A 153 2.57 -7.44 -3.40
N GLY A 154 2.10 -7.16 -4.61
CA GLY A 154 1.07 -7.97 -5.24
C GLY A 154 1.57 -9.37 -5.59
N ILE A 155 0.74 -10.39 -5.37
CA ILE A 155 1.07 -11.77 -5.71
C ILE A 155 0.29 -12.30 -6.89
N SER A 156 0.69 -13.46 -7.44
CA SER A 156 -0.13 -14.18 -8.42
C SER A 156 -0.22 -15.64 -8.06
N GLU A 157 -1.45 -16.14 -7.90
CA GLU A 157 -1.72 -17.53 -7.52
C GLU A 157 -2.63 -18.20 -8.55
N GLY A 158 -2.12 -19.29 -9.12
CA GLY A 158 -2.77 -20.08 -10.14
C GLY A 158 -3.22 -21.44 -9.61
N ALA A 159 -4.52 -21.73 -9.66
CA ALA A 159 -5.04 -23.07 -9.39
C ALA A 159 -4.76 -24.01 -10.56
N ASN A 160 -4.24 -25.19 -10.26
CA ASN A 160 -4.00 -26.24 -11.23
C ASN A 160 -5.00 -27.38 -11.03
N PHE A 161 -5.52 -27.89 -12.13
CA PHE A 161 -6.39 -29.05 -12.17
C PHE A 161 -5.83 -30.13 -13.10
N VAL A 162 -6.05 -31.39 -12.72
CA VAL A 162 -5.69 -32.58 -13.50
C VAL A 162 -6.95 -33.37 -13.81
N CYS A 163 -7.01 -33.94 -15.01
CA CYS A 163 -8.10 -34.82 -15.43
C CYS A 163 -7.66 -36.27 -15.17
N ASN A 164 -8.35 -36.98 -14.27
CA ASN A 164 -8.07 -38.38 -13.94
C ASN A 164 -9.28 -39.11 -13.31
#